data_AF-A0A1F4QXF6-F1
#
_entry.id   AF-A0A1F4QXF6-F1
#
_cell.length_a   1.000
_cell.length_b   1.000
_cell.length_c   1.000
_cell.angle_alpha   90.00
_cell.angle_beta   90.00
_cell.angle_gamma   90.00
#
_symmetry.space_group_name_H-M   'P 1'
#
loop_
_entity.id
_entity.type
_entity.pdbx_description
1 polymer ?
#
loop_
_entity_poly.entity_id
_entity_poly.type
_entity_poly.pdbx_seq_one_letter_code
_entity_poly.pdbx_strand_id
1 'polypeptide(L)' 'MYNNALNEERIIYSINIADVQNVATEELGRKLTKKELKIVEDKIGDYIDWYEAINSATTESLKEK' A
#
# COMPACT_ATOMS: atom_id res chain seq x y z
N MET A 1 4.06 -28.21 -20.97
CA MET A 1 3.72 -27.98 -19.56
C MET A 1 4.06 -26.54 -19.26
N TYR A 2 3.08 -25.70 -18.93
CA TYR A 2 3.31 -24.29 -18.62
C TYR A 2 3.94 -24.20 -17.23
N ASN A 3 5.21 -23.81 -17.13
CA ASN A 3 5.81 -23.44 -15.84
C ASN A 3 5.16 -22.12 -15.42
N ASN A 4 4.15 -22.18 -14.56
CA ASN A 4 3.61 -21.02 -13.88
C ASN A 4 4.55 -20.72 -12.69
N ALA A 5 5.76 -20.24 -12.98
CA ALA A 5 6.61 -19.69 -11.94
C ALA A 5 5.89 -18.46 -11.37
N LEU A 6 5.73 -18.42 -10.05
CA LEU A 6 5.15 -17.27 -9.37
C LEU A 6 5.98 -16.03 -9.75
N ASN A 7 5.30 -14.97 -10.20
CA ASN A 7 5.96 -13.69 -10.40
C ASN A 7 6.17 -13.05 -9.02
N GLU A 8 7.37 -13.25 -8.46
CA GLU A 8 7.79 -12.71 -7.16
C GLU A 8 7.80 -11.17 -7.13
N GLU A 9 7.83 -10.51 -8.30
CA GLU A 9 7.79 -9.05 -8.42
C GLU A 9 6.36 -8.50 -8.50
N ARG A 10 5.34 -9.36 -8.50
CA ARG A 10 3.95 -8.90 -8.56
C ARG A 10 3.60 -8.11 -7.31
N ILE A 11 3.21 -6.85 -7.50
CA ILE A 11 2.60 -6.02 -6.45
C ILE A 11 1.21 -6.57 -6.11
N ILE A 12 1.01 -6.96 -4.85
CA ILE A 12 -0.27 -7.51 -4.36
C ILE A 12 -1.19 -6.39 -3.84
N TYR A 13 -0.61 -5.33 -3.28
CA TYR A 13 -1.32 -4.16 -2.76
C TYR A 13 -0.51 -2.89 -2.98
N SER A 14 -1.16 -1.76 -3.25
CA SER A 14 -0.50 -0.47 -3.51
C SER A 14 -1.38 0.71 -3.08
N ILE A 15 -0.74 1.78 -2.63
CA ILE A 15 -1.37 3.11 -2.45
C ILE A 15 -1.03 3.95 -3.68
N ASN A 16 -2.01 4.64 -4.24
CA ASN A 16 -1.82 5.50 -5.40
C ASN A 16 -1.92 6.99 -5.04
N ILE A 17 -1.58 7.88 -5.98
CA ILE A 17 -1.61 9.33 -5.77
C ILE A 17 -3.01 9.85 -5.44
N ALA A 18 -4.08 9.26 -6.02
CA ALA A 18 -5.44 9.69 -5.74
C ALA A 18 -5.84 9.39 -4.29
N ASP A 19 -5.44 8.24 -3.74
CA ASP A 19 -5.67 7.90 -2.33
C ASP A 19 -5.07 8.98 -1.41
N VAL A 20 -3.80 9.34 -1.65
CA VAL A 20 -3.10 10.39 -0.91
C VAL A 20 -3.77 11.75 -1.08
N GLN A 21 -4.21 12.10 -2.30
CA GLN A 21 -4.85 13.39 -2.58
C GLN A 21 -6.24 13.50 -1.96
N ASN A 22 -6.98 12.40 -1.86
CA ASN A 22 -8.29 12.36 -1.20
C ASN A 22 -8.12 12.66 0.29
N VAL A 23 -7.22 11.95 0.97
CA VAL A 23 -6.90 12.21 2.39
C VAL A 23 -6.40 13.64 2.59
N ALA A 24 -5.51 14.15 1.73
CA ALA A 24 -5.06 15.53 1.84
C ALA A 24 -6.19 16.55 1.65
N THR A 25 -7.15 16.27 0.77
CA THR A 25 -8.30 17.16 0.57
C THR A 25 -9.23 17.15 1.78
N GLU A 26 -9.45 15.98 2.40
CA GLU A 26 -10.27 15.83 3.61
C GLU A 26 -9.61 16.48 4.83
N GLU A 27 -8.33 16.21 5.07
CA GLU A 27 -7.62 16.63 6.27
C GLU A 27 -7.02 18.04 6.18
N LEU A 28 -6.60 18.48 4.99
CA LEU A 28 -5.94 19.77 4.77
C LEU A 28 -6.77 20.75 3.93
N GLY A 29 -7.92 20.33 3.41
CA GLY A 29 -8.79 21.17 2.58
C GLY A 29 -8.22 21.50 1.20
N ARG A 30 -7.12 20.87 0.77
CA ARG A 30 -6.48 21.12 -0.52
C ARG A 30 -5.70 19.92 -1.04
N LYS A 31 -5.40 19.94 -2.34
CA LYS A 31 -4.47 19.00 -2.96
C LYS A 31 -3.01 19.31 -2.61
N LEU A 32 -2.21 18.26 -2.54
CA LEU A 32 -0.76 18.35 -2.42
C LEU A 32 -0.11 18.67 -3.76
N THR A 33 0.95 19.46 -3.72
CA THR A 33 1.84 19.69 -4.86
C THR A 33 2.69 18.45 -5.15
N LYS A 34 3.33 18.39 -6.33
CA LYS A 34 4.26 17.28 -6.68
C LYS A 34 5.39 17.10 -5.65
N LYS A 35 5.92 18.21 -5.11
CA LYS A 35 6.99 18.16 -4.09
C LYS A 35 6.48 17.58 -2.77
N GLU A 36 5.29 17.98 -2.34
CA GLU A 36 4.65 17.44 -1.13
C GLU A 36 4.27 15.97 -1.29
N LEU A 37 3.76 15.56 -2.46
CA LEU A 37 3.51 14.16 -2.77
C LEU A 37 4.77 13.31 -2.62
N LYS A 38 5.92 13.79 -3.12
CA LYS A 38 7.18 13.05 -2.98
C LYS A 38 7.59 12.88 -1.51
N ILE A 39 7.41 13.93 -0.70
CA ILE A 39 7.67 13.86 0.74
C ILE A 39 6.76 12.81 1.42
N VAL A 40 5.50 12.71 0.99
CA VAL A 40 4.57 11.69 1.51
C VAL A 40 4.98 10.30 1.04
N GLU A 41 5.28 10.12 -0.25
CA GLU A 41 5.72 8.84 -0.84
C GLU A 41 6.94 8.27 -0.09
N ASP A 42 7.90 9.13 0.25
CA ASP A 42 9.14 8.72 0.94
C ASP A 42 8.92 8.34 2.41
N LYS A 43 7.78 8.71 3.01
CA LYS A 43 7.49 8.52 4.45
C LYS A 43 6.33 7.60 4.74
N ILE A 44 5.37 7.46 3.83
CA ILE A 44 4.10 6.78 4.10
C ILE A 44 4.31 5.31 4.49
N GLY A 45 5.34 4.67 3.93
CA GLY A 45 5.72 3.30 4.27
C GLY A 45 6.14 3.12 5.73
N ASP A 46 6.68 4.16 6.39
CA ASP A 46 7.12 4.09 7.78
C ASP A 46 5.94 4.05 8.77
N TYR A 47 4.76 4.48 8.34
CA TYR A 47 3.53 4.49 9.14
C TYR A 47 2.68 3.24 8.95
N ILE A 48 3.07 2.33 8.05
CA ILE A 48 2.35 1.09 7.76
C ILE A 48 3.13 -0.05 8.39
N ASP A 49 2.51 -0.78 9.31
CA ASP A 49 3.05 -2.05 9.82
C ASP A 49 2.87 -3.14 8.75
N TRP A 50 3.78 -3.14 7.77
CA TRP A 50 3.75 -4.06 6.65
C TRP A 50 3.82 -5.52 7.10
N TYR A 51 4.61 -5.82 8.14
CA TYR A 51 4.75 -7.18 8.63
C TYR A 51 3.43 -7.68 9.19
N GLU A 52 2.79 -6.91 10.08
CA GLU A 52 1.54 -7.35 10.69
C GLU A 52 0.44 -7.47 9.63
N ALA A 53 0.31 -6.50 8.72
CA ALA A 53 -0.68 -6.58 7.64
C ALA A 53 -0.55 -7.85 6.78
N ILE A 54 0.68 -8.24 6.43
CA ILE A 54 0.96 -9.47 5.68
C ILE A 54 0.66 -10.71 6.55
N ASN A 55 1.08 -10.70 7.81
CA ASN A 55 0.91 -11.80 8.74
C ASN A 55 -0.58 -12.07 9.04
N SER A 56 -1.37 -11.05 9.35
CA SER A 56 -2.81 -11.21 9.59
C SER A 56 -3.52 -11.72 8.32
N ALA A 57 -3.25 -11.12 7.15
CA ALA A 57 -3.86 -11.55 5.90
C ALA A 57 -3.51 -13.00 5.54
N THR A 58 -2.29 -13.44 5.83
CA THR A 58 -1.84 -14.83 5.60
C THR A 58 -2.50 -15.79 6.58
N THR A 59 -2.47 -15.47 7.88
CA THR A 59 -2.88 -16.42 8.93
C THR A 59 -4.39 -16.49 9.15
N GLU A 60 -5.12 -15.39 8.95
CA GLU A 60 -6.59 -15.40 9.08
C GLU A 60 -7.26 -16.00 7.85
N SER A 61 -6.74 -15.72 6.65
CA SER A 61 -7.35 -16.21 5.40
C SER A 61 -7.07 -17.68 5.14
N LEU A 62 -6.01 -18.25 5.73
CA LEU A 62 -5.53 -19.60 5.45
C LEU A 62 -5.63 -20.54 6.66
N LYS A 63 -6.17 -20.10 7.80
CA LYS A 63 -6.57 -21.04 8.85
C LYS A 63 -7.75 -21.86 8.33
N GLU A 64 -7.45 -23.07 7.90
CA GLU A 64 -8.44 -24.12 7.64
C GLU A 64 -9.41 -24.19 8.84
N LYS A 65 -10.70 -24.12 8.55
CA LYS A 65 -11.73 -24.59 9.48
C LYS A 65 -11.74 -26.10 9.51
#